data_AF-A0AAW8KEJ7-F1
#
_entry.id   AF-A0AAW8KEJ7-F1
#
_cell.length_a   1.000
_cell.length_b   1.000
_cell.length_c   1.000
_cell.angle_alpha   90.00
_cell.angle_beta   90.00
_cell.angle_gamma   90.00
#
_symmetry.space_group_name_H-M   'P 1'
#
loop_
_entity.id
_entity.type
_entity.pdbx_description
1 polymer ?
#
loop_
_entity_poly.entity_id
_entity_poly.type
_entity_poly.pdbx_seq_one_letter_code
_entity_poly.pdbx_strand_id
1 'polypeptide(L)'
;ATLLTISNHPPYVVPDAFADPSLTPEEQIVRYADHCIGSFMQQAAREPWYKNTLFVFLGDHGKMVGTANCELPESFNHIPLFIHGEGLSPRE
;
A
#
# COMPACT_ATOMS: atom_id res chain seq x y z
N ALA A 1 -13.72 -10.00 -4.80
CA ALA A 1 -13.87 -9.41 -3.45
C ALA A 1 -13.13 -8.09 -3.41
N THR A 2 -13.48 -7.19 -2.49
CA THR A 2 -12.79 -5.91 -2.30
C THR A 2 -12.37 -5.79 -0.85
N LEU A 3 -11.12 -5.42 -0.61
CA LEU A 3 -10.53 -5.22 0.72
C LEU A 3 -10.07 -3.78 0.80
N LEU A 4 -10.48 -3.07 1.85
CA LEU A 4 -10.02 -1.72 2.14
C LEU A 4 -9.13 -1.76 3.38
N THR A 5 -7.88 -1.32 3.23
CA THR A 5 -6.96 -1.19 4.36
C THR A 5 -7.30 0.07 5.17
N ILE A 6 -6.96 0.09 6.46
CA ILE A 6 -7.35 1.19 7.36
C ILE A 6 -6.13 1.77 8.12
N SER A 7 -5.09 0.98 8.36
CA SER A 7 -3.98 1.37 9.26
C SER A 7 -3.28 2.66 8.87
N ASN A 8 -3.10 2.93 7.56
CA ASN A 8 -2.46 4.16 7.06
C ASN A 8 -3.42 5.38 7.10
N HIS A 9 -4.02 5.63 8.27
CA HIS A 9 -4.91 6.75 8.51
C HIS A 9 -4.64 7.35 9.90
N PRO A 10 -4.62 8.70 10.05
CA PRO A 10 -4.49 9.33 11.36
C PRO A 10 -5.66 9.01 12.31
N PRO A 11 -5.45 8.96 13.64
CA PRO A 11 -4.15 8.98 14.30
C PRO A 11 -3.38 7.67 14.04
N TYR A 12 -2.10 7.78 13.71
CA TYR A 12 -1.29 6.62 13.35
C TYR A 12 -0.97 5.77 14.59
N VAL A 13 -1.46 4.53 14.60
CA VAL A 13 -1.18 3.53 15.63
C VAL A 13 -0.14 2.56 15.07
N VAL A 14 1.14 2.86 15.30
CA VAL A 14 2.27 2.06 14.84
C VAL A 14 2.55 0.95 15.86
N PRO A 15 2.53 -0.35 15.47
CA PRO A 15 2.93 -1.42 16.37
C PRO A 15 4.40 -1.34 16.75
N ASP A 16 4.76 -1.74 17.98
CA ASP A 16 6.12 -1.62 18.52
C ASP A 16 7.22 -2.24 17.61
N ALA A 17 6.91 -3.34 16.92
CA ALA A 17 7.85 -3.98 15.97
C ALA A 17 8.19 -3.11 14.75
N PHE A 18 7.38 -2.09 14.45
CA PHE A 18 7.58 -1.13 13.38
C PHE A 18 8.02 0.25 13.89
N ALA A 19 8.13 0.42 15.21
CA ALA A 19 8.60 1.65 15.81
C ALA A 19 10.05 1.92 15.38
N ASP A 20 10.26 3.08 14.76
CA ASP A 20 11.56 3.50 14.26
C ASP A 20 11.73 5.01 14.48
N PRO A 21 12.55 5.43 15.45
CA PRO A 21 12.69 6.85 15.79
C PRO A 21 13.38 7.66 14.69
N SER A 22 13.98 7.01 13.67
CA SER A 22 14.55 7.69 12.52
C SER A 22 13.51 8.07 11.45
N LEU A 23 12.28 7.56 11.56
CA LEU A 23 11.19 7.75 10.62
C LEU A 23 10.06 8.56 11.24
N THR A 24 9.34 9.31 10.41
CA THR A 24 8.07 9.93 10.81
C THR A 24 7.01 8.86 11.11
N PRO A 25 5.99 9.14 11.94
CA PRO A 25 4.89 8.21 12.18
C PRO A 25 4.18 7.76 10.88
N GLU A 26 4.13 8.64 9.87
CA GLU A 26 3.60 8.37 8.54
C GLU A 26 4.41 7.33 7.78
N GLU A 27 5.74 7.47 7.76
CA GLU A 27 6.62 6.49 7.11
C GLU A 27 6.56 5.12 7.82
N GLN A 28 6.50 5.14 9.16
CA GLN A 28 6.38 3.92 9.96
C GLN A 28 5.08 3.17 9.68
N ILE A 29 3.94 3.88 9.58
CA ILE A 29 2.66 3.23 9.32
C ILE A 29 2.55 2.72 7.87
N VAL A 30 3.16 3.43 6.91
CA VAL A 30 3.27 2.94 5.52
C VAL A 30 4.09 1.66 5.47
N ARG A 31 5.23 1.61 6.18
CA ARG A 31 6.06 0.40 6.30
C ARG A 31 5.29 -0.76 6.93
N TYR A 32 4.46 -0.50 7.93
CA TYR A 32 3.58 -1.50 8.53
C TYR A 32 2.52 -2.01 7.53
N ALA A 33 1.88 -1.11 6.79
CA ALA A 33 0.88 -1.47 5.77
C ALA A 33 1.49 -2.33 4.66
N ASP A 34 2.68 -1.96 4.17
CA ASP A 34 3.45 -2.75 3.19
C ASP A 34 3.75 -4.16 3.70
N HIS A 35 4.24 -4.29 4.94
CA HIS A 35 4.48 -5.60 5.55
C HIS A 35 3.21 -6.45 5.62
N CYS A 36 2.07 -5.86 5.98
CA CYS A 36 0.79 -6.57 6.04
C CYS A 36 0.35 -7.09 4.66
N ILE A 37 0.53 -6.28 3.61
CA ILE A 37 0.24 -6.68 2.22
C ILE A 37 1.16 -7.84 1.81
N GLY A 38 2.46 -7.76 2.12
CA GLY A 38 3.41 -8.84 1.86
C GLY A 38 3.02 -10.15 2.57
N SER A 39 2.66 -10.07 3.85
CA SER A 39 2.18 -11.22 4.63
C SER A 39 0.88 -11.81 4.08
N PHE A 40 -0.07 -10.96 3.68
CA PHE A 40 -1.29 -11.39 3.01
C PHE A 40 -0.97 -12.17 1.73
N MET A 41 -0.07 -11.66 0.88
CA MET A 41 0.30 -12.31 -0.37
C MET A 41 1.03 -13.64 -0.15
N GLN A 42 1.90 -13.72 0.86
CA GLN A 42 2.55 -14.98 1.24
C GLN A 42 1.56 -16.06 1.72
N GLN A 43 0.51 -15.64 2.43
CA GLN A 43 -0.56 -16.54 2.87
C GLN A 43 -1.47 -16.92 1.71
N ALA A 44 -1.91 -15.95 0.91
CA ALA A 44 -2.73 -16.16 -0.27
C ALA A 44 -2.06 -17.13 -1.25
N ALA A 45 -0.73 -17.06 -1.43
CA ALA A 45 0.03 -17.98 -2.28
C ALA A 45 -0.10 -19.47 -1.92
N ARG A 46 -0.57 -19.79 -0.71
CA ARG A 46 -0.79 -21.17 -0.23
C ARG A 46 -2.20 -21.69 -0.52
N GLU A 47 -3.09 -20.82 -0.95
CA GLU A 47 -4.50 -21.15 -1.13
C GLU A 47 -4.78 -21.73 -2.54
N PRO A 48 -5.74 -22.67 -2.69
CA PRO A 48 -6.02 -23.32 -3.97
C PRO A 48 -6.41 -22.37 -5.11
N TRP A 49 -6.97 -21.20 -4.77
CA TRP A 49 -7.47 -20.22 -5.72
C TRP A 49 -6.40 -19.24 -6.23
N TYR A 50 -5.22 -19.16 -5.59
CA TYR A 50 -4.20 -18.15 -5.88
C TYR A 50 -3.82 -18.09 -7.36
N LYS A 51 -3.56 -19.27 -7.95
CA LYS A 51 -3.10 -19.41 -9.34
C LYS A 51 -4.08 -18.86 -10.37
N ASN A 52 -5.37 -18.83 -10.01
CA ASN A 52 -6.45 -18.35 -10.87
C ASN A 52 -7.07 -17.05 -10.33
N THR A 53 -6.27 -16.26 -9.61
CA THR A 53 -6.71 -14.99 -9.03
C THR A 53 -5.86 -13.84 -9.55
N LEU A 54 -6.54 -12.78 -9.98
CA LEU A 54 -5.92 -11.50 -10.27
C LEU A 54 -5.99 -10.62 -9.03
N PHE A 55 -4.85 -10.14 -8.57
CA PHE A 55 -4.74 -9.17 -7.49
C PHE A 55 -4.54 -7.79 -8.11
N VAL A 56 -5.38 -6.84 -7.71
CA VAL A 56 -5.28 -5.44 -8.12
C VAL A 56 -5.10 -4.61 -6.87
N PHE A 57 -4.00 -3.88 -6.82
CA PHE A 57 -3.62 -3.01 -5.72
C PHE A 57 -3.63 -1.59 -6.23
N LEU A 58 -4.29 -0.69 -5.51
CA LEU A 58 -4.31 0.74 -5.85
C LEU A 58 -4.34 1.58 -4.58
N GLY A 59 -3.75 2.77 -4.65
CA GLY A 59 -4.07 3.84 -3.70
C GLY A 59 -5.49 4.34 -3.92
N ASP A 60 -6.14 4.82 -2.88
CA ASP A 60 -7.46 5.49 -2.97
C ASP A 60 -7.29 6.96 -3.33
N HIS A 61 -6.30 7.63 -2.74
CA HIS A 61 -5.87 8.98 -3.08
C HIS A 61 -4.38 9.18 -2.74
N GLY A 62 -3.81 10.26 -3.28
CA GLY A 62 -2.48 10.71 -2.90
C GLY A 62 -2.50 11.59 -1.64
N LYS A 63 -1.37 12.19 -1.31
CA LYS A 63 -1.25 13.14 -0.20
C LYS A 63 -0.41 14.34 -0.62
N MET A 64 -0.47 15.42 0.13
CA MET A 64 0.48 16.51 -0.06
C MET A 64 1.89 15.98 0.20
N VAL A 65 2.80 16.16 -0.76
CA VAL A 65 4.23 15.91 -0.60
C VAL A 65 4.96 17.23 -0.85
N GLY A 66 5.78 17.66 0.11
CA GLY A 66 6.45 18.95 0.05
C GLY A 66 5.47 20.14 0.17
N THR A 67 5.71 21.19 -0.60
CA THR A 67 4.88 22.40 -0.64
C THR A 67 4.11 22.48 -1.95
N ALA A 68 2.83 22.84 -1.87
CA ALA A 68 2.02 23.10 -3.06
C ALA A 68 2.65 24.22 -3.91
N ASN A 69 2.84 23.95 -5.19
CA ASN A 69 3.30 24.92 -6.19
C ASN A 69 2.17 25.37 -7.13
N CYS A 70 0.98 24.80 -7.01
CA CYS A 70 -0.23 25.13 -7.76
C CYS A 70 -1.49 24.80 -6.94
N GLU A 71 -2.67 25.17 -7.44
CA GLU A 71 -3.96 24.91 -6.78
C GLU A 71 -4.31 23.42 -6.69
N LEU A 72 -3.83 22.61 -7.64
CA LEU A 72 -4.08 21.17 -7.71
C LEU A 72 -2.74 20.40 -7.81
N PRO A 73 -2.02 20.23 -6.69
CA PRO A 73 -0.78 19.47 -6.69
C PRO A 73 -1.01 18.04 -7.16
N GLU A 74 -0.16 17.57 -8.07
CA GLU A 74 -0.22 16.20 -8.61
C GLU A 74 -0.12 15.14 -7.52
N SER A 75 0.60 15.43 -6.42
CA SER A 75 0.81 14.50 -5.32
C SER A 75 -0.48 14.04 -4.63
N PHE A 76 -1.59 14.79 -4.76
CA PHE A 76 -2.91 14.35 -4.27
C PHE A 76 -3.59 13.30 -5.14
N ASN A 77 -3.15 13.14 -6.40
CA ASN A 77 -3.84 12.33 -7.40
C ASN A 77 -2.97 11.19 -7.92
N HIS A 78 -1.64 11.37 -7.96
CA HIS A 78 -0.73 10.30 -8.37
C HIS A 78 -0.69 9.22 -7.30
N ILE A 79 -1.26 8.07 -7.65
CA ILE A 79 -1.36 6.88 -6.81
C ILE A 79 -0.66 5.70 -7.49
N PRO A 80 -0.13 4.74 -6.73
CA PRO A 80 0.31 3.50 -7.32
C PRO A 80 -0.88 2.66 -7.82
N LEU A 81 -0.66 1.93 -8.91
CA LEU A 81 -1.52 0.86 -9.41
C LEU A 81 -0.63 -0.34 -9.76
N PHE A 82 -0.89 -1.49 -9.16
CA PHE A 82 -0.15 -2.71 -9.41
C PHE A 82 -1.12 -3.86 -9.67
N ILE A 83 -0.88 -4.62 -10.75
CA ILE A 83 -1.68 -5.80 -11.10
C ILE A 83 -0.77 -7.02 -11.06
N HIS A 84 -1.15 -8.01 -10.26
CA HIS A 84 -0.38 -9.23 -10.03
C HIS A 84 -1.22 -10.48 -10.26
N GLY A 85 -0.66 -11.48 -10.93
CA GLY A 85 -1.32 -12.75 -11.23
C GLY A 85 -0.38 -13.73 -11.91
N GLU A 86 -0.61 -15.03 -11.73
CA GLU A 86 0.22 -16.07 -12.36
C GLU A 86 0.08 -16.02 -13.89
N GLY A 87 1.21 -16.07 -14.61
CA GLY A 87 1.25 -15.99 -16.07
C GLY A 87 1.28 -14.56 -16.64
N LEU A 88 1.21 -13.52 -15.80
CA LEU A 88 1.43 -12.14 -16.26
C LEU A 88 2.92 -11.83 -16.36
N SER A 89 3.34 -11.28 -17.50
CA SER A 89 4.67 -10.70 -17.64
C SER A 89 4.71 -9.28 -17.06
N PRO A 90 5.77 -8.91 -16.30
CA PRO A 90 5.96 -7.54 -15.84
C PRO A 90 5.97 -6.54 -17.01
N ARG A 91 5.34 -5.39 -16.82
CA ARG A 91 5.33 -4.24 -17.75
C ARG A 91 5.27 -2.95 -16.93
N GLU A 92 5.89 -1.90 -17.47
CA GLU A 92 5.79 -0.52 -16.99
C GLU A 92 4.83 0.28 -17.87
#